data_AF-A0AAN2FHS6-F1
#
_entry.id   AF-A0AAN2FHS6-F1
#
_cell.length_a   1.000
_cell.length_b   1.000
_cell.length_c   1.000
_cell.angle_alpha   90.00
_cell.angle_beta   90.00
_cell.angle_gamma   90.00
#
_symmetry.space_group_name_H-M   'P 1'
#
loop_
_entity.id
_entity.type
_entity.pdbx_description
1 polymer ?
#
loop_
_entity_poly.entity_id
_entity_poly.type
_entity_poly.pdbx_seq_one_letter_code
_entity_poly.pdbx_strand_id
1 'polypeptide(L)' 'MQNAEDDEIESTYWRACRLTGMICLSRAADGLEVSREMIKRELVLLLKDQVNRTEEAEPALIFAIEQLMEPPA' A
#
# COMPACT_ATOMS: atom_id res chain seq x y z
N MET A 1 13.26 -18.78 -16.28
CA MET A 1 12.01 -18.01 -16.45
C MET A 1 11.25 -17.86 -15.14
N GLN A 2 11.31 -18.82 -14.21
CA GLN A 2 10.63 -18.74 -12.90
C GLN A 2 11.12 -17.56 -12.02
N ASN A 3 12.44 -17.28 -12.02
CA ASN A 3 13.02 -16.27 -11.12
C ASN A 3 12.56 -14.81 -11.37
N ALA A 4 12.19 -14.43 -12.59
CA ALA A 4 11.88 -13.02 -12.89
C ALA A 4 10.49 -12.60 -12.38
N GLU A 5 9.49 -13.50 -12.46
CA GLU A 5 8.15 -13.27 -11.90
C GLU A 5 8.19 -13.26 -10.37
N ASP A 6 8.97 -14.17 -9.77
CA ASP A 6 9.16 -14.21 -8.32
C ASP A 6 9.83 -12.93 -7.79
N ASP A 7 10.83 -12.39 -8.50
CA ASP A 7 11.50 -11.12 -8.18
C ASP A 7 10.53 -9.91 -8.28
N GLU A 8 9.64 -9.89 -9.29
CA GLU A 8 8.62 -8.84 -9.44
C GLU A 8 7.54 -8.90 -8.34
N ILE A 9 7.14 -10.10 -7.93
CA ILE A 9 6.20 -10.30 -6.83
C ILE A 9 6.84 -9.85 -5.51
N GLU A 10 8.08 -10.24 -5.23
CA GLU A 10 8.80 -9.79 -4.04
C GLU A 10 8.94 -8.27 -4.03
N SER A 11 9.29 -7.67 -5.16
CA SER A 11 9.39 -6.21 -5.30
C SER A 11 8.06 -5.51 -4.97
N THR A 12 6.94 -6.04 -5.47
CA THR A 12 5.60 -5.52 -5.22
C THR A 12 5.23 -5.62 -3.74
N TYR A 13 5.47 -6.77 -3.12
CA TYR A 13 5.21 -7.00 -1.70
C TYR A 13 6.02 -6.06 -0.80
N TRP A 14 7.34 -5.99 -1.02
CA TRP A 14 8.22 -5.11 -0.25
C TRP A 14 7.80 -3.64 -0.39
N ARG A 15 7.42 -3.23 -1.59
CA ARG A 15 6.95 -1.87 -1.85
C ARG A 15 5.64 -1.59 -1.13
N ALA A 16 4.69 -2.51 -1.15
CA ALA A 16 3.41 -2.41 -0.44
C ALA A 16 3.60 -2.29 1.08
N CYS A 17 4.46 -3.13 1.66
CA CYS A 17 4.82 -3.06 3.08
C CYS A 17 5.48 -1.73 3.43
N ARG A 18 6.41 -1.24 2.60
CA ARG A 18 7.07 0.05 2.82
C ARG A 18 6.08 1.21 2.80
N LEU A 19 5.19 1.27 1.81
CA LEU A 19 4.19 2.34 1.68
C LEU A 19 3.25 2.37 2.89
N THR A 20 2.72 1.21 3.25
CA THR A 20 1.87 1.04 4.43
C THR A 20 2.61 1.44 5.72
N GLY A 21 3.86 1.00 5.88
CA GLY A 21 4.69 1.34 7.04
C GLY A 21 4.96 2.84 7.17
N MET A 22 5.22 3.53 6.06
CA MET A 22 5.41 4.99 6.07
C MET A 22 4.14 5.74 6.51
N ILE A 23 2.95 5.29 6.08
CA ILE A 23 1.67 5.86 6.55
C ILE A 23 1.52 5.68 8.06
N CYS A 24 1.76 4.47 8.57
CA CYS A 24 1.68 4.19 10.00
C CYS A 24 2.64 5.07 10.81
N LEU A 25 3.90 5.17 10.37
CA LEU A 25 4.92 5.98 11.04
C LEU A 25 4.58 7.47 11.02
N SER A 26 4.10 8.00 9.89
CA SER A 26 3.68 9.40 9.79
C SER A 26 2.56 9.71 10.78
N ARG A 27 1.54 8.85 10.84
CA ARG A 27 0.39 9.02 11.74
C ARG A 27 0.79 8.92 13.21
N ALA A 28 1.64 7.95 13.54
CA ALA A 28 2.17 7.80 14.90
C ALA A 28 3.01 9.01 15.32
N ALA A 29 3.82 9.56 14.42
CA ALA A 29 4.61 10.77 14.67
C ALA A 29 3.72 12.00 14.97
N ASP A 30 2.55 12.07 14.34
CA ASP A 30 1.55 13.11 14.59
C ASP A 30 0.70 12.84 15.86
N GLY A 31 0.97 11.75 16.60
CA GLY A 31 0.17 11.33 17.76
C GLY A 31 -1.25 10.88 17.40
N LEU A 32 -1.50 10.53 16.14
CA LEU A 32 -2.80 10.12 15.64
C LEU A 32 -2.97 8.60 15.75
N GLU A 33 -4.23 8.18 15.93
CA GLU A 33 -4.58 6.76 15.97
C GLU A 33 -4.25 6.07 14.65
N VAL A 34 -3.62 4.88 14.74
CA VAL A 34 -3.36 4.00 13.62
C VAL A 34 -4.39 2.87 13.62
N SER A 35 -5.37 2.96 12.73
CA SER A 35 -6.40 1.94 12.53
C SER A 35 -6.38 1.40 11.11
N ARG A 36 -6.89 0.17 10.94
CA ARG A 36 -6.98 -0.50 9.64
C ARG A 36 -7.74 0.35 8.61
N GLU A 37 -8.88 0.92 9.00
CA GLU A 37 -9.71 1.74 8.12
C GLU A 37 -9.01 3.03 7.72
N MET A 38 -8.28 3.65 8.64
CA MET A 38 -7.46 4.83 8.34
C MET A 38 -6.36 4.50 7.33
N ILE A 39 -5.60 3.42 7.55
CA ILE A 39 -4.54 2.99 6.63
C ILE A 39 -5.10 2.73 5.24
N LYS A 40 -6.23 2.03 5.15
CA LYS A 40 -6.93 1.77 3.88
C LYS A 40 -7.29 3.08 3.17
N ARG A 41 -7.85 4.05 3.89
CA ARG A 41 -8.21 5.36 3.33
C ARG A 41 -6.98 6.10 2.79
N GLU A 42 -5.88 6.14 3.54
CA GLU A 42 -4.65 6.80 3.12
C GLU A 42 -4.04 6.16 1.85
N LEU A 43 -4.00 4.83 1.79
CA LEU A 43 -3.52 4.11 0.60
C LEU A 43 -4.39 4.41 -0.63
N VAL A 44 -5.72 4.46 -0.47
CA VAL A 44 -6.63 4.83 -1.57
C VAL A 44 -6.41 6.28 -2.02
N LEU A 45 -6.18 7.21 -1.10
CA LEU A 45 -5.87 8.61 -1.46
C LEU A 45 -4.55 8.71 -2.22
N LEU A 46 -3.53 7.98 -1.77
CA LEU A 46 -2.23 7.93 -2.43
C LEU A 46 -2.34 7.32 -3.83
N LEU A 47 -3.11 6.25 -4.01
CA LEU A 47 -3.37 5.65 -5.31
C LEU A 47 -4.08 6.64 -6.24
N LYS A 48 -5.10 7.35 -5.75
CA LYS A 48 -5.80 8.37 -6.55
C LYS A 48 -4.88 9.50 -6.99
N ASP A 49 -4.05 10.02 -6.09
CA ASP A 49 -3.08 11.07 -6.42
C ASP A 49 -2.06 10.59 -7.45
N GLN A 50 -1.57 9.36 -7.33
CA GLN A 50 -0.62 8.77 -8.27
C GLN A 50 -1.25 8.54 -9.66
N VAL A 51 -2.46 7.97 -9.73
CA VAL A 51 -3.20 7.78 -10.99
C VAL A 51 -3.46 9.13 -11.67
N ASN A 52 -3.85 10.16 -10.90
CA ASN A 52 -4.07 11.49 -11.47
C ASN A 52 -2.81 12.12 -12.08
N ARG A 53 -1.61 11.72 -11.62
CA ARG A 53 -0.33 12.26 -12.10
C ARG A 53 0.28 11.43 -13.23
N THR A 54 0.01 10.13 -13.26
CA THR A 54 0.73 9.18 -14.12
C THR A 54 -0.18 8.41 -15.08
N GLU A 55 -1.50 8.53 -14.95
CA GLU A 55 -2.53 7.73 -15.66
C GLU A 55 -2.42 6.21 -15.43
N GLU A 56 -1.50 5.76 -14.57
CA GLU A 56 -1.26 4.36 -14.25
C GLU A 56 -1.51 4.10 -12.76
N ALA A 57 -1.97 2.90 -12.43
CA ALA A 57 -2.17 2.47 -11.06
C ALA A 57 -0.97 1.64 -10.59
N GLU A 58 -0.30 2.08 -9.53
CA GLU A 58 0.86 1.37 -8.94
C GLU A 58 0.41 0.01 -8.36
N PRO A 59 0.93 -1.12 -8.86
CA PRO A 59 0.56 -2.45 -8.40
C PRO A 59 0.74 -2.64 -6.89
N ALA A 60 1.80 -2.07 -6.31
CA ALA A 60 2.05 -2.18 -4.87
C ALA A 60 0.97 -1.49 -4.02
N LEU A 61 0.37 -0.40 -4.51
CA LEU A 61 -0.73 0.28 -3.82
C LEU A 61 -2.02 -0.52 -3.91
N ILE A 62 -2.33 -1.07 -5.09
CA ILE A 62 -3.50 -1.95 -5.28
C ILE A 62 -3.39 -3.15 -4.34
N PHE A 63 -2.26 -3.85 -4.37
CA PHE A 63 -2.00 -5.00 -3.53
C PHE A 63 -2.17 -4.66 -2.04
N ALA A 64 -1.57 -3.57 -1.55
CA ALA A 64 -1.70 -3.15 -0.15
C ALA A 64 -3.17 -2.90 0.25
N ILE A 65 -3.96 -2.28 -0.63
CA ILE A 65 -5.39 -2.00 -0.37
C ILE A 65 -6.19 -3.30 -0.30
N GLU A 66 -5.96 -4.23 -1.22
CA GLU A 66 -6.64 -5.53 -1.28
C GLU A 66 -6.41 -6.35 0.00
N GLN A 67 -5.16 -6.39 0.50
CA GLN A 67 -4.84 -7.05 1.78
C GLN A 67 -5.62 -6.46 2.97
N LEU A 68 -6.05 -5.20 2.88
CA LEU A 68 -6.85 -4.52 3.90
C LEU A 68 -8.37 -4.60 3.63
N MET A 69 -8.82 -5.27 2.57
CA MET A 69 -10.24 -5.50 2.32
C MET A 69 -10.76 -6.81 2.92
N GLU A 70 -9.92 -7.84 3.06
CA GLU A 70 -10.34 -9.12 3.63
C GLU A 70 -10.24 -9.13 5.16
N PRO A 71 -11.32 -9.36 5.92
CA PRO A 71 -11.22 -9.47 7.38
C PRO A 71 -10.18 -10.54 7.75
N PRO A 72 -9.43 -10.39 8.85
CA PRO A 72 -8.53 -11.45 9.28
C PRO A 72 -9.38 -12.71 9.53
N ALA A 73 -8.96 -13.84 8.98
CA ALA A 73 -9.56 -15.15 9.25
C ALA A 73 -9.51 -15.49 10.76
#